data_AF-A0A9P6ARS5-F1
#
_entry.id   AF-A0A9P6ARS5-F1
#
_cell.length_a   1.000
_cell.length_b   1.000
_cell.length_c   1.000
_cell.angle_alpha   90.00
_cell.angle_beta   90.00
_cell.angle_gamma   90.00
#
_symmetry.space_group_name_H-M   'P 1'
#
loop_
_entity.id
_entity.type
_entity.pdbx_description
1 polymer ?
#
loop_
_entity_poly.entity_id
_entity_poly.type
_entity_poly.pdbx_seq_one_letter_code
_entity_poly.pdbx_strand_id
1 'polypeptide(L)'
;CGLDDVMFSWGHGKYLYHAFRGQGPLPEEGLAMIRYHSFCPWHREGACVHLMDSCDYKHLEAVRAFNPYDLYSKSNERVRVAELKSYYENLIAKFFLDEIDW
;
A
#
# COMPACT_ATOMS: atom_id res chain seq x y z
N CYS A 1 -16.27 1.56 -12.87
CA CYS A 1 -15.33 2.36 -13.70
C CYS A 1 -13.88 2.01 -13.39
N GLY A 2 -13.62 1.17 -12.37
CA GLY A 2 -12.27 0.90 -11.88
C GLY A 2 -11.89 1.94 -10.85
N LEU A 3 -11.35 1.52 -9.70
CA LEU A 3 -10.86 2.48 -8.68
C LEU A 3 -9.63 3.25 -9.16
N ASP A 4 -8.98 2.80 -10.22
CA ASP A 4 -7.90 3.53 -10.88
C ASP A 4 -8.35 4.87 -11.47
N ASP A 5 -9.59 4.92 -11.98
CA ASP A 5 -10.20 6.10 -12.61
C ASP A 5 -10.98 6.99 -11.64
N VAL A 6 -11.06 6.59 -10.36
CA VAL A 6 -11.73 7.37 -9.32
C VAL A 6 -10.80 8.43 -8.75
N MET A 7 -11.25 9.68 -8.70
CA MET A 7 -10.54 10.73 -7.99
C MET A 7 -10.71 10.56 -6.48
N PHE A 8 -9.65 10.12 -5.81
CA PHE A 8 -9.56 10.06 -4.35
C PHE A 8 -9.17 11.40 -3.73
N SER A 9 -9.54 11.60 -2.46
CA SER A 9 -8.96 12.64 -1.61
C SER A 9 -7.43 12.55 -1.64
N TRP A 10 -6.75 13.68 -1.81
CA TRP A 10 -5.30 13.71 -1.83
C TRP A 10 -4.73 13.37 -0.44
N GLY A 11 -3.69 12.54 -0.39
CA GLY A 11 -3.08 12.07 0.84
C GLY A 11 -1.87 11.18 0.57
N HIS A 12 -1.28 10.64 1.64
CA HIS A 12 -0.03 9.87 1.56
C HIS A 12 -0.16 8.60 0.71
N GLY A 13 -1.29 7.90 0.74
CA GLY A 13 -1.51 6.71 -0.10
C GLY A 13 -1.40 7.03 -1.60
N LYS A 14 -2.01 8.11 -2.05
CA LYS A 14 -1.95 8.55 -3.46
C LYS A 14 -0.55 9.08 -3.82
N TYR A 15 0.04 9.89 -2.94
CA TYR A 15 1.39 10.41 -3.13
C TYR A 15 2.42 9.28 -3.27
N LEU A 16 2.47 8.35 -2.31
CA LEU A 16 3.43 7.24 -2.32
C LEU A 16 3.20 6.27 -3.47
N TYR A 17 1.95 6.04 -3.88
CA TYR A 17 1.68 5.25 -5.09
C TYR A 17 2.34 5.88 -6.33
N HIS A 18 2.23 7.20 -6.50
CA HIS A 18 2.85 7.89 -7.63
C HIS A 18 4.38 7.93 -7.53
N ALA A 19 4.93 8.14 -6.33
CA ALA A 19 6.36 8.08 -6.12
C ALA A 19 6.91 6.69 -6.45
N PHE A 20 6.27 5.61 -5.98
CA PHE A 20 6.86 4.27 -6.13
C PHE A 20 6.53 3.56 -7.42
N ARG A 21 5.45 3.93 -8.12
CA ARG A 21 5.07 3.29 -9.37
C ARG A 21 6.16 3.51 -10.43
N GLY A 22 6.74 2.40 -10.89
CA GLY A 22 7.79 2.42 -11.92
C GLY A 22 9.20 2.63 -11.38
N GLN A 23 9.38 2.78 -10.07
CA GLN A 23 10.69 2.94 -9.41
C GLN A 23 11.19 1.64 -8.75
N GLY A 24 10.86 0.50 -9.34
CA GLY A 24 11.31 -0.82 -8.89
C GLY A 24 10.33 -1.96 -9.21
N PRO A 25 10.69 -3.21 -8.89
CA PRO A 25 9.87 -4.39 -9.15
C PRO A 25 8.83 -4.68 -8.04
N LEU A 26 8.33 -3.64 -7.34
CA LEU A 26 7.26 -3.83 -6.37
C LEU A 26 6.00 -4.37 -7.09
N PRO A 27 5.41 -5.48 -6.64
CA PRO A 27 4.26 -6.08 -7.32
C PRO A 27 3.03 -5.17 -7.24
N GLU A 28 2.07 -5.42 -8.14
CA GLU A 28 0.85 -4.63 -8.26
C GLU A 28 0.05 -4.61 -6.95
N GLU A 29 -0.01 -5.74 -6.24
CA GLU A 29 -0.63 -5.87 -4.93
C GLU A 29 0.07 -4.98 -3.89
N GLY A 30 1.41 -4.87 -3.97
CA GLY A 30 2.22 -3.94 -3.17
C GLY A 30 1.79 -2.49 -3.35
N LEU A 31 1.68 -2.07 -4.61
CA LEU A 31 1.24 -0.72 -4.98
C LEU A 31 -0.23 -0.48 -4.59
N ALA A 32 -1.10 -1.48 -4.72
CA ALA A 32 -2.50 -1.39 -4.33
C ALA A 32 -2.66 -1.23 -2.80
N MET A 33 -1.90 -1.98 -2.00
CA MET A 33 -1.85 -1.80 -0.54
C MET A 33 -1.47 -0.35 -0.19
N ILE A 34 -0.39 0.18 -0.78
CA ILE A 34 0.03 1.58 -0.55
C ILE A 34 -1.05 2.57 -0.95
N ARG A 35 -1.64 2.42 -2.15
CA ARG A 35 -2.62 3.37 -2.68
C ARG A 35 -3.91 3.41 -1.87
N TYR A 36 -4.41 2.26 -1.45
CA TYR A 36 -5.78 2.12 -0.94
C TYR A 36 -5.90 1.77 0.55
N HIS A 37 -4.81 1.57 1.31
CA HIS A 37 -4.90 1.22 2.74
C HIS A 37 -5.62 2.27 3.61
N SER A 38 -5.77 3.51 3.15
CA SER A 38 -6.53 4.54 3.86
C SER A 38 -8.01 4.58 3.46
N PHE A 39 -8.45 3.77 2.49
CA PHE A 39 -9.81 3.80 1.94
C PHE A 39 -10.76 2.87 2.72
N CYS A 40 -10.88 3.09 4.04
CA CYS A 40 -11.67 2.27 4.95
C CYS A 40 -13.12 2.01 4.50
N PRO A 41 -13.88 3.00 3.93
CA PRO A 41 -15.21 2.74 3.42
C PRO A 41 -15.28 1.55 2.45
N TRP A 42 -14.25 1.36 1.63
CA TRP A 42 -14.19 0.25 0.69
C TRP A 42 -13.66 -1.03 1.31
N HIS A 43 -12.41 -1.03 1.79
CA HIS A 43 -11.77 -2.29 2.18
C HIS A 43 -12.31 -2.89 3.49
N ARG A 44 -12.86 -2.05 4.38
CA ARG A 44 -13.42 -2.47 5.68
C ARG A 44 -14.94 -2.50 5.68
N GLU A 45 -15.58 -1.43 5.23
CA GLU A 45 -17.04 -1.26 5.36
C GLU A 45 -17.84 -1.79 4.14
N GLY A 46 -17.18 -2.19 3.05
CA GLY A 46 -17.83 -2.74 1.86
C GLY A 46 -18.64 -1.73 1.03
N ALA A 47 -18.40 -0.43 1.24
CA ALA A 47 -18.96 0.63 0.41
C ALA A 47 -18.20 0.76 -0.93
N CYS A 48 -18.69 1.63 -1.80
CA CYS A 48 -18.03 2.00 -3.07
C CYS A 48 -17.83 0.84 -4.08
N VAL A 49 -18.44 -0.33 -3.85
CA VAL A 49 -18.38 -1.49 -4.77
C VAL A 49 -18.90 -1.16 -6.17
N HIS A 50 -19.85 -0.24 -6.30
CA HIS A 50 -20.37 0.22 -7.59
C HIS A 50 -19.34 0.97 -8.46
N LEU A 51 -18.21 1.39 -7.87
CA LEU A 51 -17.11 2.02 -8.60
C LEU A 51 -16.11 1.00 -9.15
N MET A 52 -16.08 -0.21 -8.58
CA MET A 52 -15.08 -1.24 -8.89
C MET A 52 -15.16 -1.78 -10.32
N ASP A 53 -14.07 -2.39 -10.76
CA ASP A 53 -13.98 -3.32 -11.88
C ASP A 53 -13.46 -4.71 -11.45
N SER A 54 -13.14 -5.58 -12.41
CA SER A 54 -12.66 -6.93 -12.13
C SER A 54 -11.28 -7.00 -11.45
N CYS A 55 -10.41 -6.02 -11.69
CA CYS A 55 -9.06 -5.98 -11.12
C CYS A 55 -9.10 -5.57 -9.64
N ASP A 56 -10.03 -4.67 -9.29
CA ASP A 56 -10.18 -4.16 -7.93
C ASP A 56 -10.47 -5.25 -6.88
N TYR A 57 -11.04 -6.39 -7.28
CA TYR A 57 -11.26 -7.51 -6.36
C TYR A 57 -9.95 -8.13 -5.85
N LYS A 58 -8.92 -8.21 -6.70
CA LYS A 58 -7.59 -8.69 -6.29
C LYS A 58 -6.90 -7.67 -5.38
N HIS A 59 -7.02 -6.39 -5.70
CA HIS A 59 -6.51 -5.31 -4.84
C HIS A 59 -7.20 -5.32 -3.48
N LEU A 60 -8.51 -5.55 -3.45
CA LEU A 60 -9.28 -5.65 -2.21
C LEU A 60 -8.76 -6.76 -1.30
N GLU A 61 -8.44 -7.94 -1.86
CA GLU A 61 -7.84 -9.05 -1.12
C GLU A 61 -6.49 -8.66 -0.51
N ALA A 62 -5.60 -8.05 -1.30
CA ALA A 62 -4.29 -7.59 -0.84
C ALA A 62 -4.40 -6.53 0.27
N VAL A 63 -5.26 -5.52 0.08
CA VAL A 63 -5.46 -4.42 1.04
C VAL A 63 -6.07 -4.96 2.34
N ARG A 64 -7.01 -5.90 2.26
CA ARG A 64 -7.58 -6.57 3.45
C ARG A 64 -6.56 -7.43 4.18
N ALA A 65 -5.66 -8.10 3.45
CA ALA A 65 -4.57 -8.86 4.06
C ALA A 65 -3.58 -7.95 4.81
N PHE A 66 -3.30 -6.76 4.28
CA PHE A 66 -2.40 -5.78 4.89
C PHE A 66 -2.98 -5.06 6.10
N ASN A 67 -4.25 -4.65 6.03
CA ASN A 67 -4.88 -3.75 7.00
C ASN A 67 -4.75 -4.20 8.48
N PRO A 68 -4.85 -5.49 8.85
CA PRO A 68 -4.64 -5.92 10.23
C PRO A 68 -3.23 -5.58 10.75
N TYR A 69 -2.21 -5.67 9.91
CA TYR A 69 -0.84 -5.32 10.31
C TYR A 69 -0.70 -3.82 10.53
N ASP A 70 -1.17 -2.98 9.60
CA ASP A 70 -1.17 -1.51 9.78
C ASP A 70 -1.95 -1.07 11.03
N LEU A 71 -3.11 -1.69 11.28
CA LEU A 71 -3.97 -1.27 12.38
C LEU A 71 -3.51 -1.81 13.74
N TYR A 72 -3.16 -3.09 13.82
CA TYR A 72 -2.99 -3.81 15.08
C TYR A 72 -1.54 -4.07 15.48
N SER A 73 -0.55 -3.73 14.65
CA SER A 73 0.86 -3.78 15.07
C SER A 73 1.31 -2.52 15.84
N LYS A 74 0.42 -1.55 16.03
CA LYS A 74 0.70 -0.30 16.76
C LYS A 74 0.86 -0.61 18.25
N SER A 75 2.08 -0.42 18.76
CA SER A 75 2.45 -0.66 20.15
C SER A 75 3.23 0.52 20.72
N ASN A 76 3.15 0.71 22.04
CA ASN A 76 4.00 1.65 22.77
C ASN A 76 5.44 1.15 22.88
N GLU A 77 5.64 -0.16 22.77
CA GLU A 77 6.98 -0.76 22.76
C GLU A 77 7.66 -0.47 21.43
N ARG A 78 8.87 0.10 21.50
CA ARG A 78 9.66 0.41 20.32
C ARG A 78 10.38 -0.85 19.82
N VAL A 79 10.37 -1.04 18.51
CA VAL A 79 11.19 -2.05 17.86
C VAL A 79 12.68 -1.71 17.96
N ARG A 80 13.53 -2.73 18.01
CA ARG A 80 14.99 -2.57 17.98
C ARG A 80 15.47 -2.37 16.55
N VAL A 81 15.51 -1.12 16.10
CA VAL A 81 15.85 -0.76 14.71
C VAL A 81 17.18 -1.37 14.25
N ALA A 82 18.19 -1.41 15.11
CA ALA A 82 19.50 -1.98 14.78
C ALA A 82 19.44 -3.47 14.39
N GLU A 83 18.54 -4.24 15.00
CA GLU A 83 18.37 -5.68 14.71
C GLU A 83 17.62 -5.90 13.39
N LEU A 84 16.77 -4.96 12.98
CA LEU A 84 15.92 -5.07 11.80
C LEU A 84 16.49 -4.40 10.55
N LYS A 85 17.43 -3.46 10.73
CA LYS A 85 17.92 -2.58 9.66
C LYS A 85 18.41 -3.37 8.44
N SER A 86 19.31 -4.33 8.62
CA SER A 86 19.88 -5.10 7.50
C SER A 86 18.81 -5.90 6.75
N TYR A 87 17.79 -6.41 7.46
CA TYR A 87 16.68 -7.12 6.82
C TYR A 87 15.88 -6.20 5.89
N TYR A 88 15.49 -5.01 6.37
CA TYR A 88 14.73 -4.06 5.56
C TYR A 88 15.57 -3.43 4.45
N GLU A 89 16.86 -3.15 4.66
CA GLU A 89 17.76 -2.67 3.60
C GLU A 89 17.85 -3.66 2.43
N ASN A 90 17.94 -4.96 2.72
CA ASN A 90 17.92 -6.00 1.68
C ASN A 90 16.59 -6.06 0.90
N LEU A 91 15.46 -5.82 1.58
CA LEU A 91 14.16 -5.74 0.91
C LEU A 91 14.03 -4.47 0.08
N ILE A 92 14.51 -3.33 0.57
CA ILE A 92 14.52 -2.07 -0.16
C ILE A 92 15.32 -2.24 -1.45
N ALA A 93 16.56 -2.74 -1.37
CA ALA A 93 17.42 -3.00 -2.52
C ALA A 93 16.81 -4.01 -3.52
N LYS A 94 15.92 -4.89 -3.06
CA LYS A 94 15.23 -5.86 -3.92
C LYS A 94 14.06 -5.24 -4.68
N PHE A 95 13.33 -4.30 -4.06
CA PHE A 95 12.02 -3.85 -4.57
C PHE A 95 12.00 -2.41 -5.07
N PHE A 96 13.07 -1.66 -4.86
CA PHE A 96 13.19 -0.25 -5.23
C PHE A 96 14.53 0.02 -5.92
N LEU A 97 14.60 1.12 -6.67
CA LEU A 97 15.87 1.65 -7.16
C LEU A 97 16.73 2.19 -5.99
N ASP A 98 18.04 2.28 -6.22
CA ASP A 98 18.99 2.81 -5.21
C ASP A 98 18.66 4.27 -4.83
N GLU A 99 18.17 5.06 -5.79
CA GLU A 99 17.67 6.41 -5.59
C GLU A 99 16.22 6.51 -6.09
N ILE A 100 15.38 7.18 -5.31
CA ILE A 100 13.95 7.40 -5.60
C ILE A 100 13.71 8.88 -5.92
N ASP A 101 12.97 9.13 -6.98
CA ASP A 101 12.41 10.45 -7.30
C ASP A 101 11.13 10.67 -6.49
N TRP A 102 11.13 11.64 -5.58
CA TRP A 102 10.08 11.84 -4.56
C TRP A 102 9.07 12.93 -4.93
#